data_AF-A0A2J8SL60-F1
#
_entry.id   AF-A0A2J8SL60-F1
#
_cell.length_a   1.000
_cell.length_b   1.000
_cell.length_c   1.000
_cell.angle_alpha   90.00
_cell.angle_beta   90.00
_cell.angle_gamma   90.00
#
_symmetry.space_group_name_H-M   'P 1'
#
loop_
_entity.id
_entity.type
_entity.pdbx_description
1 polymer ?
#
loop_
_entity_poly.entity_id
_entity_poly.type
_entity_poly.pdbx_seq_one_letter_code
_entity_poly.pdbx_strand_id
1 'polypeptide(L)'
;MKPALFNVLCEIKEKTVLSIRGAQEEEPTDPQLMRLDNMLLAEGVAGPEKGGGSAAAAAAAAASGGAGSDNSVEHSDYRAKLSQIRQIYHTELEKYEQACNEFTTHVMNLLREQSRTRPISPKEIERMVSIIHRKFSSIQMQLKQSTCEAVMILRSRFL
;
A
#
# COMPACT_ATOMS: atom_id res chain seq x y z
N MET A 1 20.04 -34.55 -2.77
CA MET A 1 19.82 -35.03 -4.16
C MET A 1 21.03 -34.62 -4.99
N LYS A 2 21.50 -35.42 -5.97
CA LYS A 2 22.60 -34.99 -6.86
C LYS A 2 22.18 -33.70 -7.60
N PRO A 3 23.03 -32.66 -7.70
CA PRO A 3 22.66 -31.36 -8.29
C PRO A 3 22.06 -31.45 -9.70
N ALA A 4 22.60 -32.34 -10.55
CA ALA A 4 22.09 -32.56 -11.90
C ALA A 4 20.63 -33.08 -11.90
N LEU A 5 20.29 -34.00 -10.99
CA LEU A 5 18.95 -34.58 -10.91
C LEU A 5 17.94 -33.58 -10.33
N PHE A 6 18.38 -32.71 -9.40
CA PHE A 6 17.57 -31.59 -8.92
C PHE A 6 17.20 -30.63 -10.05
N ASN A 7 18.17 -30.23 -10.88
CA ASN A 7 17.94 -29.32 -12.00
C ASN A 7 16.97 -29.90 -13.03
N VAL A 8 17.13 -31.17 -13.40
CA VAL A 8 16.21 -31.86 -14.33
C VAL A 8 14.79 -31.92 -13.78
N LEU A 9 14.63 -32.24 -12.49
CA LEU A 9 13.29 -32.27 -11.88
C LEU A 9 12.66 -30.88 -11.77
N CYS A 10 13.45 -29.85 -11.46
CA CYS A 10 13.00 -28.46 -11.51
C CYS A 10 12.55 -28.07 -12.92
N GLU A 11 13.31 -28.42 -13.95
CA GLU A 11 13.01 -28.10 -15.35
C GLU A 11 11.76 -28.84 -15.86
N ILE A 12 11.62 -30.13 -15.53
CA ILE A 12 10.40 -30.90 -15.82
C ILE A 12 9.21 -30.25 -15.13
N LYS A 13 9.30 -30.01 -13.82
CA LYS A 13 8.23 -29.37 -13.05
C LYS A 13 7.88 -27.99 -13.60
N GLU A 14 8.88 -27.20 -13.99
CA GLU A 14 8.69 -25.90 -14.59
C GLU A 14 7.86 -25.99 -15.88
N LYS A 15 8.25 -26.86 -16.81
CA LYS A 15 7.56 -27.08 -18.09
C LYS A 15 6.13 -27.58 -17.90
N THR A 16 5.88 -28.45 -16.93
CA THR A 16 4.54 -29.01 -16.70
C THR A 16 3.65 -28.08 -15.86
N VAL A 17 4.17 -27.40 -14.83
CA VAL A 17 3.39 -26.60 -13.88
C VAL A 17 3.19 -25.15 -14.35
N LEU A 18 4.18 -24.52 -14.99
CA LEU A 18 4.00 -23.16 -15.53
C LEU A 18 2.98 -23.14 -16.67
N SER A 19 2.92 -24.20 -17.47
CA SER A 19 1.95 -24.31 -18.56
C SER A 19 0.49 -24.40 -18.08
N ILE A 20 0.23 -24.88 -16.85
CA ILE A 20 -1.12 -25.15 -16.35
C ILE A 20 -1.70 -23.97 -15.54
N ARG A 21 -0.86 -23.13 -14.93
CA ARG A 21 -1.32 -22.04 -14.04
C ARG A 21 -1.31 -20.64 -14.64
N GLY A 22 -1.02 -20.54 -15.94
CA GLY A 22 -0.91 -19.28 -16.65
C GLY A 22 0.35 -18.53 -16.26
N ALA A 23 1.14 -18.14 -17.25
CA ALA A 23 1.93 -16.93 -17.12
C ALA A 23 0.91 -15.80 -16.90
N GLN A 24 0.65 -15.43 -15.64
CA GLN A 24 0.00 -14.15 -15.42
C GLN A 24 1.01 -13.11 -15.89
N GLU A 25 0.76 -12.59 -17.09
CA GLU A 25 1.25 -11.30 -17.52
C GLU A 25 1.20 -10.34 -16.33
N GLU A 26 2.30 -9.61 -16.14
CA GLU A 26 2.42 -8.54 -15.18
C GLU A 26 1.28 -7.55 -15.45
N GLU A 27 0.19 -7.72 -14.72
CA GLU A 27 -1.02 -6.93 -14.94
C GLU A 27 -0.70 -5.49 -14.56
N PRO A 28 -0.94 -4.52 -15.46
CA PRO A 28 -0.58 -3.13 -15.22
C PRO A 28 -1.19 -2.62 -13.91
N THR A 29 -0.50 -1.70 -13.24
CA THR A 29 -0.94 -1.09 -11.99
C THR A 29 -2.39 -0.61 -12.14
N ASP A 30 -3.25 -1.02 -11.21
CA ASP A 30 -4.68 -0.77 -11.28
C ASP A 30 -4.98 0.75 -11.42
N PRO A 31 -5.65 1.18 -12.51
CA PRO A 31 -6.05 2.58 -12.69
C PRO A 31 -6.82 3.17 -11.51
N GLN A 32 -7.60 2.36 -10.78
CA GLN A 32 -8.32 2.82 -9.59
C GLN A 32 -7.37 3.16 -8.44
N LEU A 33 -6.32 2.34 -8.24
CA LEU A 33 -5.31 2.58 -7.22
C LEU A 33 -4.55 3.88 -7.48
N MET A 34 -4.14 4.11 -8.72
CA MET A 34 -3.47 5.35 -9.13
C MET A 34 -4.36 6.58 -8.92
N ARG A 35 -5.67 6.46 -9.17
CA ARG A 35 -6.63 7.55 -8.89
C ARG A 35 -6.73 7.86 -7.40
N LEU A 36 -6.81 6.83 -6.55
CA LEU A 36 -6.83 7.01 -5.10
C LEU A 36 -5.54 7.66 -4.59
N ASP A 37 -4.38 7.27 -5.12
CA ASP A 37 -3.09 7.86 -4.78
C ASP A 37 -3.03 9.36 -5.08
N ASN A 38 -3.44 9.75 -6.29
CA ASN A 38 -3.51 11.15 -6.67
C ASN A 38 -4.49 11.94 -5.79
N MET A 39 -5.60 11.33 -5.36
CA MET A 39 -6.55 11.97 -4.45
C MET A 39 -5.95 12.20 -3.06
N LEU A 40 -5.31 11.19 -2.48
CA LEU A 40 -4.67 11.32 -1.16
C LEU A 40 -3.50 12.30 -1.18
N LEU A 41 -2.74 12.36 -2.27
CA LEU A 41 -1.67 13.34 -2.48
C LEU A 41 -2.22 14.77 -2.50
N ALA A 42 -3.32 15.00 -3.24
CA ALA A 42 -3.95 16.32 -3.34
C ALA A 42 -4.47 16.83 -1.98
N GLU A 43 -4.98 15.93 -1.14
CA GLU A 43 -5.47 16.25 0.22
C GLU A 43 -4.32 16.33 1.27
N GLY A 44 -3.07 16.11 0.83
CA GLY A 44 -1.90 16.06 1.69
C GLY A 44 -1.93 14.93 2.71
N VAL A 45 -2.67 13.85 2.42
CA VAL A 45 -2.79 12.65 3.25
C VAL A 45 -1.73 11.62 2.93
N ALA A 46 -1.35 11.49 1.66
CA ALA A 46 -0.22 10.68 1.22
C ALA A 46 0.91 11.60 0.73
N GLY A 47 2.17 11.27 1.03
CA GLY A 47 3.36 12.01 0.58
C GLY A 47 4.53 11.82 1.53
N PRO A 48 5.80 12.03 1.09
CA PRO A 48 6.93 12.00 2.00
C PRO A 48 6.70 13.09 3.04
N GLU A 49 6.51 12.68 4.29
CA GLU A 49 6.40 13.54 5.45
C GLU A 49 7.65 14.43 5.52
N LYS A 50 7.64 15.55 4.79
CA LYS A 50 8.42 16.72 5.18
C LYS A 50 7.79 17.17 6.48
N GLY A 51 8.38 16.71 7.58
CA GLY A 51 8.09 17.23 8.91
C GLY A 51 7.87 18.73 8.85
N GLY A 52 6.73 19.18 9.38
CA GLY A 52 6.40 20.59 9.44
C GLY A 52 5.51 21.10 8.29
N GLY A 53 4.30 20.55 8.19
CA GLY A 53 3.13 21.25 7.61
C GLY A 53 2.71 22.53 8.37
N SER A 54 3.66 23.19 9.03
CA SER A 54 3.50 24.45 9.76
C SER A 54 4.03 25.65 8.95
N ALA A 55 4.83 25.44 7.89
CA ALA A 55 5.40 26.56 7.12
C ALA A 55 4.51 27.04 5.95
N ALA A 56 3.90 26.13 5.18
CA ALA A 56 3.08 26.51 4.02
C ALA A 56 1.68 27.01 4.44
N ALA A 57 1.09 26.45 5.50
CA ALA A 57 -0.19 26.91 6.04
C ALA A 57 -0.07 28.25 6.78
N ALA A 58 1.10 28.58 7.34
CA ALA A 58 1.34 29.88 7.98
C ALA A 58 1.43 31.03 6.97
N ALA A 59 1.94 30.77 5.75
CA ALA A 59 2.00 31.78 4.69
C ALA A 59 0.61 32.17 4.15
N ALA A 60 -0.35 31.24 4.14
CA ALA A 60 -1.74 31.54 3.73
C ALA A 60 -2.55 32.21 4.86
N ALA A 61 -2.30 31.85 6.13
CA ALA A 61 -2.99 32.44 7.28
C ALA A 61 -2.64 33.92 7.53
N ALA A 62 -1.48 34.38 7.04
CA ALA A 62 -1.08 35.78 7.13
C ALA A 62 -1.83 36.72 6.16
N ALA A 63 -2.59 36.18 5.21
CA ALA A 63 -3.27 36.97 4.16
C ALA A 63 -4.77 37.21 4.41
N SER A 64 -5.40 36.53 5.37
CA SER A 64 -6.83 36.69 5.66
C SER A 64 -7.06 37.19 7.09
N GLY A 65 -6.65 38.44 7.33
CA GLY A 65 -7.08 39.20 8.49
C GLY A 65 -8.56 39.56 8.38
N GLY A 66 -9.38 38.99 9.27
CA GLY A 66 -10.70 39.53 9.64
C GLY A 66 -11.92 38.82 9.06
N ALA A 67 -12.38 37.76 9.73
CA ALA A 67 -13.80 37.36 9.75
C ALA A 67 -14.08 36.31 10.84
N GLY A 68 -14.98 36.63 11.78
CA GLY A 68 -15.78 35.69 12.58
C GLY A 68 -15.05 34.77 13.56
N SER A 69 -15.21 35.03 14.86
CA SER A 69 -14.76 34.12 15.93
C SER A 69 -15.40 32.72 15.86
N ASP A 70 -16.55 32.58 15.21
CA ASP A 70 -17.28 31.31 15.02
C ASP A 70 -16.66 30.46 13.90
N ASN A 71 -16.33 31.10 12.77
CA ASN A 71 -15.71 30.47 11.60
C ASN A 71 -14.26 30.00 11.88
N SER A 72 -13.60 30.61 12.88
CA SER A 72 -12.26 30.21 13.32
C SER A 72 -12.25 28.87 14.08
N VAL A 73 -13.34 28.53 14.78
CA VAL A 73 -13.45 27.27 15.54
C VAL A 73 -13.72 26.11 14.57
N GLU A 74 -14.61 26.30 13.60
CA GLU A 74 -14.90 25.29 12.57
C GLU A 74 -13.66 24.95 11.71
N HIS A 75 -12.87 25.97 11.35
CA HIS A 75 -11.59 25.76 10.67
C HIS A 75 -10.56 25.00 11.53
N SER A 76 -10.55 25.25 12.84
CA SER A 76 -9.71 24.52 13.79
C SER A 76 -10.11 23.04 13.87
N ASP A 77 -11.42 22.77 13.98
CA ASP A 77 -11.97 21.41 14.06
C ASP A 77 -11.77 20.62 12.76
N TYR A 78 -11.96 21.26 11.60
CA TYR A 78 -11.65 20.66 10.30
C TYR A 78 -10.19 20.24 10.22
N ARG A 79 -9.27 21.15 10.58
CA ARG A 79 -7.82 20.88 10.55
C ARG A 79 -7.43 19.76 11.52
N ALA A 80 -8.01 19.74 12.71
CA ALA A 80 -7.79 18.68 13.70
C ALA A 80 -8.27 17.31 13.18
N LYS A 81 -9.48 17.25 12.63
CA LYS A 81 -10.04 16.01 12.05
C LYS A 81 -9.26 15.53 10.83
N LEU A 82 -8.81 16.44 9.95
CA LEU A 82 -7.95 16.08 8.83
C LEU A 82 -6.61 15.51 9.32
N SER A 83 -6.01 16.12 10.35
CA SER A 83 -4.80 15.60 10.99
C SER A 83 -5.02 14.19 11.56
N GLN A 84 -6.18 13.93 12.17
CA GLN A 84 -6.54 12.61 12.68
C GLN A 84 -6.66 11.58 11.55
N ILE A 85 -7.31 11.93 10.43
CA ILE A 85 -7.41 11.04 9.25
C ILE A 85 -6.01 10.70 8.73
N ARG A 86 -5.10 11.68 8.64
CA ARG A 86 -3.71 11.45 8.23
C ARG A 86 -2.98 10.49 9.17
N GLN A 87 -3.12 10.69 10.47
CA GLN A 87 -2.47 9.84 11.46
C GLN A 87 -2.95 8.39 11.36
N ILE A 88 -4.27 8.19 11.24
CA ILE A 88 -4.86 6.85 11.06
C ILE A 88 -4.35 6.20 9.78
N TYR A 89 -4.35 6.92 8.65
CA TYR A 89 -3.84 6.40 7.38
C TYR A 89 -2.40 5.91 7.49
N HIS A 90 -1.49 6.71 8.06
CA HIS A 90 -0.08 6.32 8.20
C HIS A 90 0.11 5.17 9.18
N THR A 91 -0.65 5.15 10.29
CA THR A 91 -0.57 4.06 11.28
C THR A 91 -1.04 2.74 10.68
N GLU A 92 -2.13 2.74 9.92
CA GLU A 92 -2.64 1.55 9.25
C GLU A 92 -1.76 1.13 8.07
N LEU A 93 -1.15 2.09 7.35
CA LEU A 93 -0.18 1.82 6.30
C LEU A 93 1.08 1.13 6.84
N GLU A 94 1.61 1.58 7.98
CA GLU A 94 2.77 0.96 8.63
C GLU A 94 2.46 -0.49 9.05
N LYS A 95 1.29 -0.73 9.68
CA LYS A 95 0.84 -2.09 10.02
C LYS A 95 0.72 -2.97 8.78
N TYR A 96 0.17 -2.43 7.70
CA TYR A 96 0.05 -3.11 6.42
C TYR A 96 1.42 -3.51 5.86
N GLU A 97 2.37 -2.58 5.81
CA GLU A 97 3.73 -2.82 5.31
C GLU A 97 4.46 -3.84 6.17
N GLN A 98 4.34 -3.73 7.50
CA GLN A 98 4.90 -4.69 8.44
C GLN A 98 4.34 -6.10 8.19
N ALA A 99 3.01 -6.24 8.14
CA ALA A 99 2.36 -7.53 7.89
C ALA A 99 2.74 -8.13 6.52
N CYS A 100 2.86 -7.29 5.48
CA CYS A 100 3.29 -7.72 4.15
C CYS A 100 4.73 -8.25 4.17
N ASN A 101 5.63 -7.54 4.84
CA ASN A 101 7.04 -7.92 4.96
C ASN A 101 7.22 -9.20 5.79
N GLU A 102 6.55 -9.30 6.93
CA GLU A 102 6.58 -10.48 7.80
C GLU A 102 6.05 -11.71 7.07
N PHE A 103 4.90 -11.60 6.40
CA PHE A 103 4.31 -12.71 5.66
C PHE A 103 5.18 -13.14 4.46
N THR A 104 5.67 -12.18 3.68
CA THR A 104 6.56 -12.46 2.54
C THR A 104 7.83 -13.16 2.99
N THR A 105 8.45 -12.69 4.08
CA THR A 105 9.65 -13.29 4.68
C THR A 105 9.36 -14.71 5.17
N HIS A 106 8.23 -14.92 5.85
CA HIS A 106 7.83 -16.24 6.32
C HIS A 106 7.67 -17.23 5.17
N VAL A 107 6.95 -16.85 4.10
CA VAL A 107 6.75 -17.70 2.92
C VAL A 107 8.07 -17.97 2.20
N MET A 108 8.95 -16.97 2.06
CA MET A 108 10.28 -17.13 1.48
C MET A 108 11.13 -18.15 2.26
N ASN A 109 11.15 -18.05 3.59
CA ASN A 109 11.88 -19.00 4.43
C ASN A 109 11.30 -20.41 4.33
N LEU A 110 9.97 -20.54 4.37
CA LEU A 110 9.29 -21.82 4.21
C LEU A 110 9.62 -22.49 2.87
N LEU A 111 9.58 -21.75 1.77
CA LEU A 111 9.90 -22.29 0.45
C LEU A 111 11.38 -22.69 0.32
N ARG A 112 12.30 -21.94 0.94
CA ARG A 112 13.73 -22.31 1.02
C ARG A 112 13.97 -23.56 1.86
N GLU A 113 13.24 -23.75 2.95
CA GLU A 113 13.32 -24.99 3.73
C GLU A 113 12.78 -26.18 2.96
N GLN A 114 11.62 -26.01 2.32
CA GLN A 114 11.02 -27.04 1.47
C GLN A 114 11.88 -27.41 0.26
N SER A 115 12.64 -26.46 -0.30
CA SER A 115 13.51 -26.73 -1.44
C SER A 115 14.65 -27.71 -1.11
N ARG A 116 14.90 -27.97 0.19
CA ARG A 116 15.87 -28.98 0.65
C ARG A 116 15.34 -30.40 0.55
N THR A 117 14.03 -30.59 0.64
CA THR A 117 13.38 -31.92 0.67
C THR A 117 12.60 -32.23 -0.60
N ARG A 118 12.30 -31.23 -1.43
CA ARG A 118 11.66 -31.39 -2.75
C ARG A 118 12.15 -30.34 -3.76
N PRO A 119 12.11 -30.64 -5.07
CA PRO A 119 12.44 -29.66 -6.09
C PRO A 119 11.47 -28.47 -6.09
N ILE A 120 12.01 -27.27 -5.86
CA ILE A 120 11.32 -25.98 -5.98
C ILE A 120 12.24 -25.08 -6.79
N SER A 121 11.73 -24.54 -7.90
CA SER A 121 12.50 -23.63 -8.75
C SER A 121 12.46 -22.20 -8.19
N PRO A 122 13.52 -21.38 -8.40
CA PRO A 122 13.50 -19.97 -8.00
C PRO A 122 12.29 -19.20 -8.57
N LYS A 123 11.90 -19.48 -9.81
CA LYS A 123 10.71 -18.92 -10.48
C LYS A 123 9.38 -19.27 -9.77
N GLU A 124 9.30 -20.42 -9.09
CA GLU A 124 8.13 -20.78 -8.28
C GLU A 124 8.05 -19.91 -7.03
N ILE A 125 9.20 -19.60 -6.42
CA ILE A 125 9.30 -18.73 -5.26
C ILE A 125 8.90 -17.29 -5.62
N GLU A 126 9.43 -16.76 -6.72
CA GLU A 126 9.09 -15.42 -7.23
C GLU A 126 7.59 -15.29 -7.52
N ARG A 127 6.97 -16.30 -8.14
CA ARG A 127 5.52 -16.32 -8.38
C ARG A 127 4.71 -16.29 -7.08
N MET A 128 5.14 -17.05 -6.06
CA MET A 128 4.46 -17.01 -4.76
C MET A 128 4.52 -15.60 -4.17
N VAL A 129 5.67 -14.93 -4.21
CA VAL A 129 5.79 -13.54 -3.73
C VAL A 129 4.95 -12.56 -4.55
N SER A 130 4.89 -12.70 -5.87
CA SER A 130 3.99 -11.87 -6.70
C SER A 130 2.52 -12.05 -6.30
N ILE A 131 2.06 -13.28 -6.07
CA ILE A 131 0.69 -13.57 -5.60
C ILE A 131 0.42 -12.90 -4.24
N ILE A 132 1.42 -12.90 -3.34
CA ILE A 132 1.32 -12.22 -2.05
C ILE A 132 1.11 -10.72 -2.26
N HIS A 133 1.98 -10.05 -3.02
CA HIS A 133 1.85 -8.62 -3.29
C HIS A 133 0.52 -8.26 -3.95
N ARG A 134 0.02 -9.09 -4.88
CA ARG A 134 -1.30 -8.87 -5.50
C ARG A 134 -2.44 -8.95 -4.47
N LYS A 135 -2.39 -9.89 -3.53
CA LYS A 135 -3.38 -10.00 -2.44
C LYS A 135 -3.30 -8.83 -1.46
N PHE A 136 -2.10 -8.43 -1.07
CA PHE A 136 -1.88 -7.29 -0.20
C PHE A 136 -2.27 -5.96 -0.88
N SER A 137 -2.08 -5.81 -2.20
CA SER A 137 -2.49 -4.61 -2.92
C SER A 137 -3.99 -4.32 -2.79
N SER A 138 -4.84 -5.36 -2.74
CA SER A 138 -6.28 -5.20 -2.47
C SER A 138 -6.57 -4.58 -1.09
N ILE A 139 -5.83 -4.99 -0.07
CA ILE A 139 -5.95 -4.41 1.29
C ILE A 139 -5.52 -2.93 1.28
N GLN A 140 -4.42 -2.63 0.59
CA GLN A 140 -3.93 -1.26 0.44
C GLN A 140 -4.94 -0.38 -0.29
N MET A 141 -5.59 -0.90 -1.34
CA MET A 141 -6.65 -0.20 -2.05
C MET A 141 -7.82 0.14 -1.13
N GLN A 142 -8.27 -0.82 -0.30
CA GLN A 142 -9.34 -0.59 0.66
C GLN A 142 -8.99 0.49 1.69
N LEU A 143 -7.76 0.48 2.20
CA LEU A 143 -7.27 1.53 3.12
C LEU A 143 -7.33 2.91 2.44
N LYS A 144 -6.79 3.03 1.22
CA LYS A 144 -6.80 4.29 0.48
C LYS A 144 -8.21 4.77 0.16
N GLN A 145 -9.11 3.85 -0.22
CA GLN A 145 -10.51 4.16 -0.49
C GLN A 145 -11.22 4.69 0.77
N SER A 146 -11.14 3.98 1.90
CA SER A 146 -11.74 4.40 3.17
C SER A 146 -11.22 5.78 3.61
N THR A 147 -9.92 6.02 3.40
CA THR A 147 -9.29 7.32 3.70
C THR A 147 -9.84 8.43 2.81
N CYS A 148 -9.95 8.20 1.50
CA CYS A 148 -10.55 9.15 0.55
C CYS A 148 -12.00 9.47 0.92
N GLU A 149 -12.79 8.46 1.25
CA GLU A 149 -14.18 8.62 1.69
C GLU A 149 -14.28 9.45 2.98
N ALA A 150 -13.41 9.20 3.96
CA ALA A 150 -13.33 9.99 5.18
C ALA A 150 -13.03 11.47 4.91
N VAL A 151 -12.10 11.77 3.99
CA VAL A 151 -11.80 13.15 3.58
C VAL A 151 -12.98 13.78 2.84
N MET A 152 -13.64 13.05 1.93
CA MET A 152 -14.82 13.56 1.23
C MET A 152 -15.96 13.89 2.19
N ILE A 153 -16.21 13.05 3.20
CA ILE A 153 -17.21 13.31 4.25
C ILE A 153 -16.81 14.51 5.11
N LEU A 154 -15.51 14.65 5.40
CA LEU A 154 -15.03 15.80 6.16
C LEU A 154 -15.24 17.09 5.35
N ARG A 155 -14.92 17.10 4.05
CA ARG A 155 -15.14 18.25 3.17
C ARG A 155 -16.62 18.62 3.08
N SER A 156 -17.52 17.66 2.84
CA SER A 156 -18.95 17.94 2.69
C SER A 156 -19.65 18.45 3.95
N ARG A 157 -19.02 18.31 5.12
CA ARG A 157 -19.55 18.83 6.39
C ARG A 157 -19.10 20.26 6.69
N PHE A 158 -18.01 20.72 6.07
CA PHE A 158 -17.35 21.99 6.41
C PHE A 158 -17.22 22.95 5.21
N LEU A 159 -17.52 22.49 3.98
CA LEU A 159 -17.53 23.25 2.73
C LEU A 159 -18.89 23.08 2.03
#